data_AF-A0A7S1NRP0-F1
#
_entry.id   AF-A0A7S1NRP0-F1
#
_cell.length_a   1.000
_cell.length_b   1.000
_cell.length_c   1.000
_cell.angle_alpha   90.00
_cell.angle_beta   90.00
_cell.angle_gamma   90.00
#
_symmetry.space_group_name_H-M   'P 1'
#
loop_
_entity.id
_entity.type
_entity.pdbx_description
1 polymer ?
#
loop_
_entity_poly.entity_id
_entity_poly.type
_entity_poly.pdbx_seq_one_letter_code
_entity_poly.pdbx_strand_id
1 'polypeptide(L)'
;AVNAICYLRRTIMPCELLLTSYKRIVVKDTAVNAICYGAKLMIPGLLRFENGIEVDEVVVLMTTKGEAIALGIAQMTTAVMGTCDHGIVAKIKRVVMDRDTYPRRWGLGPVALKKKQMIETGSLDKHGRRTESTPQEWWYVDYSGCQSNEEAMGRSVNQNLGPAPKVKIEEIAYAEAAKKREREGGADDEKAAKKEKKEKKEKKEK
;
A
#
# COMPACT_ATOMS: atom_id res chain seq x y z
N ALA A 1 -17.53 36.03 30.50
CA ALA A 1 -17.05 34.68 30.09
C ALA A 1 -16.44 34.67 28.69
N VAL A 2 -17.08 35.27 27.67
CA VAL A 2 -16.62 35.24 26.27
C VAL A 2 -15.21 35.80 26.06
N ASN A 3 -14.86 36.89 26.76
CA ASN A 3 -13.53 37.51 26.65
C ASN A 3 -12.42 36.68 27.32
N ALA A 4 -12.69 35.88 28.35
CA ALA A 4 -11.63 35.10 29.02
C ALA A 4 -11.10 33.95 28.14
N ILE A 5 -11.99 33.33 27.35
CA ILE A 5 -11.64 32.22 26.46
C ILE A 5 -10.81 32.70 25.25
N CYS A 6 -11.05 33.92 24.76
CA CYS A 6 -10.28 34.44 23.63
C CYS A 6 -8.83 34.80 24.02
N TYR A 7 -8.58 35.31 25.23
CA TYR A 7 -7.22 35.50 25.73
C TYR A 7 -6.50 34.16 25.91
N LEU A 8 -7.17 33.13 26.45
CA LEU A 8 -6.58 31.81 26.66
C LEU A 8 -6.18 31.11 25.33
N ARG A 9 -7.05 31.17 24.31
CA ARG A 9 -6.76 30.63 22.97
C ARG A 9 -5.64 31.37 22.24
N ARG A 10 -5.33 32.61 22.65
CA ARG A 10 -4.22 33.38 22.10
C ARG A 10 -2.89 33.06 22.79
N THR A 11 -2.93 32.66 24.05
CA THR A 11 -1.74 32.24 24.80
C THR A 11 -1.35 30.78 24.50
N ILE A 12 -2.33 29.88 24.35
CA ILE A 12 -2.10 28.46 24.08
C ILE A 12 -2.11 28.24 22.57
N MET A 13 -0.94 28.02 21.99
CA MET A 13 -0.80 27.73 20.57
C MET A 13 -1.02 26.24 20.27
N PRO A 14 -1.62 25.90 19.11
CA PRO A 14 -1.87 24.52 18.70
C PRO A 14 -0.56 23.79 18.33
N CYS A 15 -0.52 22.47 18.54
CA CYS A 15 0.69 21.65 18.33
C CYS A 15 1.15 21.65 16.87
N GLU A 16 0.24 21.89 15.94
CA GLU A 16 0.43 22.02 14.51
C GLU A 16 1.48 23.09 14.17
N LEU A 17 1.63 24.13 15.01
CA LEU A 17 2.59 25.20 14.78
C LEU A 17 4.04 24.70 14.81
N LEU A 18 4.35 23.72 15.67
CA LEU A 18 5.67 23.11 15.78
C LEU A 18 6.02 22.23 14.58
N LEU A 19 5.00 21.81 13.81
CA LEU A 19 5.13 20.87 12.70
C LEU A 19 5.21 21.56 11.33
N THR A 20 5.21 22.89 11.32
CA THR A 20 5.22 23.71 10.09
C THR A 20 6.49 23.58 9.25
N SER A 21 7.61 23.20 9.85
CA SER A 21 8.90 23.03 9.15
C SER A 21 9.00 21.75 8.32
N TYR A 22 8.12 20.77 8.56
CA TYR A 22 8.17 19.47 7.88
C TYR A 22 7.28 19.45 6.63
N LYS A 23 7.67 18.60 5.66
CA LYS A 23 6.87 18.35 4.45
C LYS A 23 5.57 17.63 4.81
N ARG A 24 4.49 18.04 4.15
CA ARG A 24 3.12 17.62 4.47
C ARG A 24 2.61 16.59 3.46
N ILE A 25 1.96 15.56 3.99
CA ILE A 25 1.23 14.57 3.21
C ILE A 25 -0.20 14.56 3.71
N VAL A 26 -1.15 14.84 2.81
CA VAL A 26 -2.58 14.83 3.12
C VAL A 26 -3.11 13.42 2.89
N VAL A 27 -3.73 12.88 3.93
CA VAL A 27 -4.27 11.53 3.98
C VAL A 27 -5.78 11.57 3.79
N LYS A 28 -6.32 10.55 3.13
CA LYS A 28 -7.77 10.32 3.02
C LYS A 28 -8.38 10.00 4.39
N ASP A 29 -9.50 10.63 4.72
CA ASP A 29 -10.19 10.49 6.03
C ASP A 29 -10.46 9.02 6.42
N THR A 30 -10.68 8.14 5.44
CA THR A 30 -10.91 6.71 5.66
C THR A 30 -9.69 5.96 6.20
N ALA A 31 -8.48 6.46 5.95
CA ALA A 31 -7.22 5.86 6.38
C ALA A 31 -6.70 6.45 7.70
N VAL A 32 -7.25 7.58 8.15
CA VAL A 32 -6.76 8.32 9.32
C VAL A 32 -6.78 7.46 10.59
N ASN A 33 -7.89 6.79 10.91
CA ASN A 33 -7.95 6.00 12.13
C ASN A 33 -6.98 4.80 12.08
N ALA A 34 -6.74 4.21 10.91
CA ALA A 34 -5.75 3.12 10.78
C ALA A 34 -4.33 3.60 11.13
N ILE A 35 -3.98 4.84 10.76
CA ILE A 35 -2.69 5.46 11.09
C ILE A 35 -2.60 5.75 12.59
N CYS A 36 -3.69 6.14 13.25
CA CYS A 36 -3.71 6.29 14.71
C CYS A 36 -3.43 4.99 15.47
N TYR A 37 -3.75 3.83 14.88
CA TYR A 37 -3.38 2.51 15.40
C TYR A 37 -1.95 2.09 15.04
N GLY A 38 -1.21 2.90 14.28
CA GLY A 38 0.16 2.58 13.86
C GLY A 38 0.26 1.83 12.53
N ALA A 39 -0.81 1.78 11.72
CA ALA A 39 -0.73 1.18 10.38
C ALA A 39 0.12 2.03 9.43
N LYS A 40 0.89 1.38 8.55
CA LYS A 40 1.68 2.07 7.52
C LYS A 40 0.76 2.80 6.54
N LEU A 41 1.17 3.98 6.07
CA LEU A 41 0.44 4.69 5.02
C LEU A 41 0.72 4.03 3.67
N MET A 42 -0.32 3.54 3.01
CA MET A 42 -0.25 2.99 1.67
C MET A 42 -0.78 3.99 0.63
N ILE A 43 -0.41 3.81 -0.64
CA ILE A 43 -0.89 4.64 -1.77
C ILE A 43 -2.41 4.88 -1.80
N PRO A 44 -3.31 3.90 -1.56
CA PRO A 44 -4.75 4.16 -1.55
C PRO A 44 -5.22 5.13 -0.44
N GLY A 45 -4.40 5.36 0.59
CA GLY A 45 -4.65 6.33 1.65
C GLY A 45 -4.11 7.73 1.36
N LEU A 46 -3.31 7.89 0.30
CA LEU A 46 -2.71 9.16 -0.10
C LEU A 46 -3.73 10.02 -0.87
N LEU A 47 -3.86 11.29 -0.49
CA LEU A 47 -4.72 12.24 -1.21
C LEU A 47 -3.89 13.33 -1.90
N ARG A 48 -2.99 13.98 -1.16
CA ARG A 48 -2.09 15.01 -1.69
C ARG A 48 -0.72 14.87 -1.03
N PHE A 49 0.31 15.30 -1.72
CA PHE A 49 1.69 15.31 -1.21
C PHE A 49 2.37 16.62 -1.58
N GLU A 50 3.34 16.99 -0.77
CA GLU A 50 4.22 18.13 -1.04
C GLU A 50 5.35 17.73 -2.00
N ASN A 51 5.89 18.71 -2.71
CA ASN A 51 6.98 18.48 -3.65
C ASN A 51 8.32 18.35 -2.92
N GLY A 52 9.23 17.59 -3.53
CA GLY A 52 10.61 17.44 -3.06
C GLY A 52 10.77 16.50 -1.87
N ILE A 53 9.81 15.60 -1.59
CA ILE A 53 9.95 14.56 -0.57
C ILE A 53 11.01 13.55 -1.04
N GLU A 54 12.03 13.36 -0.21
CA GLU A 54 13.05 12.34 -0.41
C GLU A 54 12.78 11.08 0.43
N VAL A 55 13.47 9.98 0.07
CA VAL A 55 13.38 8.73 0.84
C VAL A 55 14.01 8.93 2.22
N ASP A 56 13.41 8.34 3.24
CA ASP A 56 13.83 8.40 4.65
C ASP A 56 13.77 9.79 5.31
N GLU A 57 13.15 10.75 4.64
CA GLU A 57 12.87 12.06 5.21
C GLU A 57 11.70 12.03 6.22
N VAL A 58 11.76 12.91 7.23
CA VAL A 58 10.67 13.08 8.19
C VAL A 58 9.56 13.94 7.60
N VAL A 59 8.36 13.37 7.51
CA VAL A 59 7.17 14.00 6.96
C VAL A 59 6.03 14.03 7.97
N VAL A 60 5.16 15.02 7.87
CA VAL A 60 3.94 15.14 8.69
C VAL A 60 2.75 14.64 7.88
N LEU A 61 2.00 13.73 8.49
CA LEU A 61 0.73 13.24 7.96
C LEU A 61 -0.39 14.14 8.48
N MET A 62 -1.17 14.73 7.57
CA MET A 62 -2.25 15.66 7.88
C MET A 62 -3.60 15.16 7.35
N THR A 63 -4.68 15.51 8.04
CA THR A 63 -6.04 15.37 7.52
C THR A 63 -6.36 16.48 6.51
N THR A 64 -7.47 16.35 5.79
CA THR A 64 -8.00 17.42 4.92
C THR A 64 -8.38 18.69 5.68
N LYS A 65 -8.62 18.59 6.99
CA LYS A 65 -8.92 19.71 7.89
C LYS A 65 -7.68 20.44 8.39
N GLY A 66 -6.50 19.89 8.15
CA GLY A 66 -5.24 20.44 8.64
C GLY A 66 -4.83 19.98 10.04
N GLU A 67 -5.46 18.92 10.56
CA GLU A 67 -5.06 18.32 11.84
C GLU A 67 -3.81 17.45 11.64
N ALA A 68 -2.86 17.51 12.58
CA ALA A 68 -1.68 16.67 12.54
C ALA A 68 -1.97 15.25 13.07
N ILE A 69 -1.90 14.25 12.20
CA ILE A 69 -2.18 12.86 12.55
C ILE A 69 -0.97 12.23 13.23
N ALA A 70 0.15 12.23 12.52
CA ALA A 70 1.37 11.54 12.92
C ALA A 70 2.59 12.08 12.17
N LEU A 71 3.76 11.87 12.77
CA LEU A 71 5.05 11.98 12.11
C LEU A 71 5.42 10.65 11.49
N GLY A 72 5.84 10.69 10.23
CA GLY A 72 6.26 9.53 9.46
C GLY A 72 7.64 9.71 8.85
N ILE A 73 8.24 8.60 8.47
CA ILE A 73 9.43 8.53 7.64
C ILE A 73 8.96 8.12 6.24
N ALA A 74 9.24 8.95 5.24
CA ALA A 74 8.90 8.68 3.86
C ALA A 74 9.67 7.45 3.35
N GLN A 75 9.01 6.59 2.57
CA GLN A 75 9.63 5.42 1.93
C GLN A 75 9.65 5.54 0.41
N MET A 76 9.06 6.61 -0.14
CA MET A 76 8.97 6.89 -1.55
C MET A 76 9.29 8.36 -1.79
N THR A 77 9.88 8.65 -2.95
CA THR A 77 10.07 10.03 -3.41
C THR A 77 8.78 10.57 -4.03
N THR A 78 8.67 11.90 -4.14
CA THR A 78 7.53 12.56 -4.80
C THR A 78 7.24 12.01 -6.21
N ALA A 79 8.29 11.73 -7.01
CA ALA A 79 8.14 11.20 -8.36
C ALA A 79 7.51 9.80 -8.37
N VAL A 80 7.92 8.94 -7.42
CA VAL A 80 7.43 7.57 -7.26
C VAL A 80 6.00 7.58 -6.72
N MET A 81 5.67 8.50 -5.80
CA MET A 81 4.31 8.65 -5.26
C MET A 81 3.27 9.01 -6.33
N GLY A 82 3.68 9.66 -7.43
CA GLY A 82 2.81 10.00 -8.54
C GLY A 82 2.64 8.91 -9.60
N THR A 83 3.61 8.00 -9.73
CA THR A 83 3.62 6.98 -10.80
C THR A 83 3.28 5.58 -10.31
N CYS A 84 3.50 5.28 -9.03
CA CYS A 84 3.25 3.95 -8.50
C CYS A 84 1.77 3.73 -8.17
N ASP A 85 1.24 2.58 -8.59
CA ASP A 85 -0.10 2.14 -8.21
C ASP A 85 -0.13 1.51 -6.82
N HIS A 86 0.95 0.87 -6.39
CA HIS A 86 1.01 0.04 -5.18
C HIS A 86 2.26 0.35 -4.36
N GLY A 87 2.12 0.32 -3.03
CA GLY A 87 3.25 0.34 -2.10
C GLY A 87 3.01 1.17 -0.86
N ILE A 88 4.08 1.30 -0.06
CA ILE A 88 4.09 1.97 1.23
C ILE A 88 4.66 3.37 1.03
N VAL A 89 3.87 4.39 1.36
CA VAL A 89 4.24 5.80 1.22
C VAL A 89 5.08 6.25 2.42
N ALA A 90 4.61 5.95 3.63
CA ALA A 90 5.28 6.38 4.86
C ALA A 90 5.14 5.34 5.98
N LYS A 91 6.23 5.14 6.72
CA LYS A 91 6.24 4.41 7.99
C LYS A 91 6.02 5.39 9.13
N ILE A 92 5.17 5.06 10.09
CA ILE A 92 4.91 5.92 11.23
C ILE A 92 6.10 5.90 12.18
N LYS A 93 6.52 7.09 12.62
CA LYS A 93 7.50 7.28 13.69
C LYS A 93 6.82 7.58 15.03
N ARG A 94 5.87 8.51 15.05
CA ARG A 94 5.12 8.88 16.26
C ARG A 94 3.72 9.39 15.92
N VAL A 95 2.71 8.83 16.58
CA VAL A 95 1.30 9.26 16.45
C VAL A 95 1.05 10.41 17.42
N VAL A 96 0.38 11.47 16.94
CA VAL A 96 0.00 12.64 17.75
C VAL A 96 -1.50 12.63 18.03
N MET A 97 -2.32 12.28 17.03
CA MET A 97 -3.77 12.30 17.14
C MET A 97 -4.30 11.11 17.96
N ASP A 98 -5.37 11.36 18.72
CA ASP A 98 -6.05 10.33 19.49
C ASP A 98 -6.67 9.23 18.62
N ARG A 99 -6.87 8.08 19.24
CA ARG A 99 -7.54 6.93 18.61
C ARG A 99 -9.04 7.18 18.57
N ASP A 100 -9.70 6.74 17.51
CA ASP A 100 -11.16 6.81 17.32
C ASP A 100 -11.77 8.22 17.18
N THR A 101 -10.95 9.26 16.96
CA THR A 101 -11.42 10.58 16.48
C THR A 101 -12.15 10.46 15.14
N TYR A 102 -11.74 9.49 14.31
CA TYR A 102 -12.35 9.18 13.02
C TYR A 102 -12.94 7.77 13.01
N PRO A 103 -14.08 7.52 12.32
CA PRO A 103 -14.71 6.21 12.29
C PRO A 103 -13.81 5.15 11.63
N ARG A 104 -13.82 3.94 12.19
CA ARG A 104 -13.09 2.79 11.64
C ARG A 104 -13.75 2.33 10.34
N ARG A 105 -13.01 2.33 9.23
CA ARG A 105 -13.51 1.89 7.91
C ARG A 105 -12.79 0.68 7.31
N TRP A 106 -11.82 0.12 8.02
CA TRP A 106 -11.19 -1.14 7.66
C TRP A 106 -12.19 -2.31 7.77
N GLY A 107 -12.19 -3.21 6.78
CA GLY A 107 -13.10 -4.36 6.75
C GLY A 107 -14.51 -4.09 6.21
N LEU A 108 -14.84 -2.86 5.79
CA LEU A 108 -16.11 -2.50 5.12
C LEU A 108 -15.97 -2.40 3.59
N GLY A 109 -14.91 -2.97 3.00
CA GLY A 109 -14.74 -2.99 1.55
C GLY A 109 -15.77 -3.89 0.84
N PRO A 110 -16.01 -3.69 -0.47
CA PRO A 110 -17.00 -4.47 -1.22
C PRO A 110 -16.71 -5.97 -1.20
N VAL A 111 -15.43 -6.36 -1.21
CA VAL A 111 -15.00 -7.77 -1.09
C VAL A 111 -15.29 -8.32 0.31
N ALA A 112 -15.01 -7.55 1.36
CA ALA A 112 -15.26 -7.97 2.74
C ALA A 112 -16.75 -8.10 3.06
N LEU A 113 -17.59 -7.20 2.51
CA LEU A 113 -19.04 -7.29 2.62
C LEU A 113 -19.58 -8.53 1.88
N LYS A 114 -19.14 -8.77 0.63
CA LYS A 114 -19.49 -10.00 -0.12
C LYS A 114 -19.08 -11.25 0.66
N LYS A 115 -17.88 -11.28 1.26
CA LYS A 115 -17.43 -12.40 2.12
C LYS A 115 -18.41 -12.66 3.26
N LYS A 116 -18.81 -11.61 3.99
CA LYS A 116 -19.75 -11.73 5.10
C LYS A 116 -21.11 -12.24 4.64
N GLN A 117 -21.64 -11.69 3.55
CA GLN A 117 -22.89 -12.16 2.94
C GLN A 117 -22.78 -13.63 2.53
N MET A 118 -21.67 -14.06 1.94
CA MET A 118 -21.45 -15.46 1.55
C MET A 118 -21.33 -16.41 2.74
N ILE A 119 -20.82 -15.94 3.88
CA ILE A 119 -20.82 -16.70 5.13
C ILE A 119 -22.25 -16.81 5.67
N GLU A 120 -23.03 -15.72 5.61
CA GLU A 120 -24.44 -15.70 6.00
C GLU A 120 -25.30 -16.60 5.11
N THR A 121 -25.05 -16.65 3.80
CA THR A 121 -25.75 -17.56 2.86
C THR A 121 -25.27 -19.01 2.95
N GLY A 122 -24.22 -19.30 3.74
CA GLY A 122 -23.65 -20.64 3.88
C GLY A 122 -22.85 -21.12 2.67
N SER A 123 -22.54 -20.23 1.72
CA SER A 123 -21.70 -20.54 0.54
C SER A 123 -20.21 -20.64 0.91
N LEU A 124 -19.84 -20.13 2.10
CA LEU A 124 -18.51 -20.19 2.71
C LEU A 124 -18.63 -20.66 4.17
N ASP A 125 -17.57 -21.29 4.68
CA ASP A 125 -17.46 -21.69 6.09
C ASP A 125 -17.32 -20.47 7.04
N LYS A 126 -17.48 -20.67 8.36
CA LYS A 126 -17.34 -19.62 9.41
C LYS A 126 -16.01 -18.87 9.36
N HIS A 127 -14.97 -19.53 8.88
CA HIS A 127 -13.62 -18.97 8.72
C HIS A 127 -13.38 -18.36 7.32
N GLY A 128 -14.39 -18.43 6.44
CA GLY A 128 -14.35 -17.92 5.08
C GLY A 128 -13.50 -18.75 4.13
N ARG A 129 -13.36 -20.06 4.42
CA ARG A 129 -12.78 -21.05 3.51
C ARG A 129 -13.81 -21.46 2.46
N ARG A 130 -13.31 -21.91 1.31
CA ARG A 130 -14.15 -22.41 0.22
C ARG A 130 -14.80 -23.73 0.64
N THR A 131 -16.07 -23.87 0.27
CA THR A 131 -16.88 -25.09 0.39
C THR A 131 -17.27 -25.52 -1.02
N GLU A 132 -17.83 -26.72 -1.19
CA GLU A 132 -18.28 -27.26 -2.49
C GLU A 132 -19.26 -26.33 -3.23
N SER A 133 -19.99 -25.48 -2.50
CA SER A 133 -20.97 -24.52 -3.05
C SER A 133 -20.40 -23.13 -3.35
N THR A 134 -19.08 -22.92 -3.23
CA THR A 134 -18.47 -21.60 -3.48
C THR A 134 -18.31 -21.34 -4.99
N PRO A 135 -18.80 -20.22 -5.55
CA PRO A 135 -18.59 -19.86 -6.95
C PRO A 135 -17.10 -19.78 -7.32
N GLN A 136 -16.76 -20.22 -8.53
CA GLN A 136 -15.37 -20.27 -9.02
C GLN A 136 -14.69 -18.88 -9.05
N GLU A 137 -15.49 -17.82 -9.23
CA GLU A 137 -15.10 -16.41 -9.19
C GLU A 137 -14.56 -15.94 -7.82
N TRP A 138 -14.97 -16.58 -6.71
CA TRP A 138 -14.59 -16.15 -5.37
C TRP A 138 -13.20 -16.66 -4.99
N TRP A 139 -12.16 -15.83 -5.12
CA TRP A 139 -10.78 -16.16 -4.76
C TRP A 139 -10.48 -15.88 -3.28
N TYR A 140 -9.84 -16.83 -2.60
CA TYR A 140 -9.43 -16.72 -1.20
C TYR A 140 -8.02 -16.12 -1.13
N VAL A 141 -7.85 -15.03 -0.38
CA VAL A 141 -6.53 -14.42 -0.14
C VAL A 141 -6.06 -14.80 1.25
N ASP A 142 -5.09 -15.70 1.33
CA ASP A 142 -4.30 -15.86 2.54
C ASP A 142 -3.03 -15.02 2.42
N TYR A 143 -2.93 -13.97 3.24
CA TYR A 143 -1.67 -13.21 3.36
C TYR A 143 -0.60 -14.00 4.13
N SER A 144 -0.88 -15.26 4.52
CA SER A 144 0.07 -16.18 5.15
C SER A 144 1.02 -16.88 4.15
N GLY A 145 1.02 -16.51 2.87
CA GLY A 145 1.96 -17.07 1.87
C GLY A 145 1.46 -18.32 1.13
N CYS A 146 0.15 -18.54 1.04
CA CYS A 146 -0.43 -19.56 0.16
C CYS A 146 -0.63 -18.93 -1.23
N GLN A 147 0.09 -19.40 -2.25
CA GLN A 147 0.14 -18.74 -3.56
C GLN A 147 -0.92 -19.27 -4.54
N SER A 148 -1.72 -20.27 -4.17
CA SER A 148 -2.78 -20.77 -5.04
C SER A 148 -3.99 -21.35 -4.30
N ASN A 149 -5.13 -21.37 -5.00
CA ASN A 149 -6.38 -21.99 -4.52
C ASN A 149 -6.23 -23.51 -4.26
N GLU A 150 -5.25 -24.17 -4.88
CA GLU A 150 -4.98 -25.61 -4.74
C GLU A 150 -4.26 -25.94 -3.43
N GLU A 151 -3.31 -25.10 -3.00
CA GLU A 151 -2.58 -25.25 -1.74
C GLU A 151 -3.50 -25.12 -0.51
N ALA A 152 -4.62 -24.40 -0.65
CA ALA A 152 -5.64 -24.26 0.38
C ALA A 152 -6.52 -25.52 0.52
N MET A 153 -6.79 -26.24 -0.58
CA MET A 153 -7.52 -27.52 -0.56
C MET A 153 -6.68 -28.66 0.03
N GLY A 154 -5.38 -28.73 -0.28
CA GLY A 154 -4.52 -29.84 0.18
C GLY A 154 -4.23 -29.87 1.69
N ARG A 155 -4.48 -28.77 2.41
CA ARG A 155 -4.14 -28.65 3.83
C ARG A 155 -5.22 -29.12 4.81
N SER A 156 -6.44 -29.43 4.33
CA SER A 156 -7.55 -29.90 5.17
C SER A 156 -7.45 -31.38 5.57
N VAL A 157 -6.55 -32.16 4.96
CA VAL A 157 -6.43 -33.61 5.20
C VAL A 157 -5.38 -33.97 6.26
N ASN A 158 -4.42 -33.10 6.58
CA ASN A 158 -3.34 -33.43 7.53
C ASN A 158 -3.42 -32.58 8.81
N GLN A 159 -4.30 -32.99 9.74
CA GLN A 159 -4.12 -32.65 11.14
C GLN A 159 -3.14 -33.64 11.77
N ASN A 160 -1.87 -33.26 11.85
CA ASN A 160 -0.98 -33.69 12.92
C ASN A 160 0.12 -32.64 13.13
N LEU A 161 0.27 -32.19 14.38
CA LEU A 161 1.20 -31.14 14.79
C LEU A 161 2.67 -31.64 14.77
N GLY A 162 3.58 -30.80 14.26
CA GLY A 162 5.04 -30.95 14.37
C GLY A 162 5.76 -29.66 13.91
N PRO A 163 6.95 -29.36 14.47
CA PRO A 163 7.40 -27.98 14.76
C PRO A 163 7.94 -27.20 13.56
N ALA A 164 7.88 -25.86 13.69
CA ALA A 164 8.31 -24.88 12.69
C ALA A 164 9.73 -25.16 12.13
N PRO A 165 9.92 -25.17 10.80
CA PRO A 165 11.24 -25.32 10.22
C PRO A 165 11.93 -23.95 10.16
N LYS A 166 13.16 -23.90 10.69
CA LYS A 166 14.15 -22.84 10.42
C LYS A 166 14.65 -23.02 8.99
N VAL A 167 14.61 -21.98 8.15
CA VAL A 167 15.22 -22.03 6.79
C VAL A 167 16.17 -20.84 6.59
N LYS A 168 17.34 -21.19 6.05
CA LYS A 168 18.59 -20.44 5.85
C LYS A 168 18.47 -19.42 4.70
N ILE A 169 19.17 -18.30 4.80
CA ILE A 169 19.01 -17.10 3.96
C ILE A 169 19.97 -17.05 2.73
N GLU A 170 20.84 -18.03 2.49
CA GLU A 170 22.03 -17.76 1.66
C GLU A 170 21.99 -18.13 0.16
N GLU A 171 20.92 -18.72 -0.40
CA GLU A 171 20.92 -19.15 -1.82
C GLU A 171 20.11 -18.29 -2.81
N ILE A 172 19.36 -17.29 -2.35
CA ILE A 172 18.46 -16.50 -3.23
C ILE A 172 19.21 -15.37 -3.98
N ALA A 173 20.41 -14.99 -3.52
CA ALA A 173 21.16 -13.86 -4.07
C ALA A 173 21.81 -14.11 -5.45
N TYR A 174 22.03 -15.36 -5.86
CA TYR A 174 22.72 -15.67 -7.13
C TYR A 174 21.78 -15.89 -8.33
N ALA A 175 20.49 -16.18 -8.10
CA ALA A 175 19.54 -16.44 -9.19
C ALA A 175 18.92 -15.15 -9.78
N GLU A 176 18.80 -14.08 -8.98
CA GLU A 176 18.21 -12.82 -9.43
C GLU A 176 19.17 -11.97 -10.28
N ALA A 177 20.49 -12.12 -10.07
CA ALA A 177 21.52 -11.43 -10.85
C ALA A 177 21.68 -11.99 -12.29
N ALA A 178 21.41 -13.29 -12.49
CA ALA A 178 21.50 -13.93 -13.80
C ALA A 178 20.33 -13.55 -14.73
N LYS A 179 19.09 -13.44 -14.19
CA LYS A 179 17.90 -13.06 -14.97
C LYS A 179 17.87 -11.59 -15.43
N LYS A 180 18.66 -10.71 -14.80
CA LYS A 180 18.74 -9.30 -15.20
C LYS A 180 19.66 -9.08 -16.42
N ARG A 181 20.62 -9.99 -16.69
CA ARG A 181 21.55 -9.87 -17.83
C ARG A 181 20.96 -10.34 -19.17
N GLU A 182 19.97 -11.22 -19.18
CA GLU A 182 19.35 -11.68 -20.44
C GLU A 182 18.24 -10.76 -20.97
N ARG A 183 17.72 -9.84 -20.14
CA ARG A 183 16.58 -8.98 -20.51
C ARG A 183 16.98 -7.67 -21.19
N GLU A 184 18.25 -7.25 -21.09
CA GLU A 184 18.76 -6.02 -21.70
C GLU A 184 19.36 -6.24 -23.11
N GLY A 185 19.67 -7.47 -23.51
CA GLY A 185 20.30 -7.77 -24.82
C GLY A 185 19.36 -7.89 -26.02
N GLY A 186 18.03 -7.88 -25.83
CA GLY A 186 17.06 -8.13 -26.90
C GLY A 186 16.39 -6.89 -27.51
N ALA A 187 16.63 -5.68 -26.98
CA ALA A 187 15.87 -4.49 -27.33
C ALA A 187 16.49 -3.58 -28.41
N ASP A 188 17.79 -3.75 -28.73
CA ASP A 188 18.49 -2.89 -29.69
C ASP A 188 18.42 -3.38 -31.15
N ASP A 189 18.20 -4.66 -31.40
CA ASP A 189 18.23 -5.22 -32.77
C ASP A 189 16.93 -4.94 -33.57
N GLU A 190 15.80 -4.74 -32.89
CA GLU A 190 14.50 -4.54 -33.57
C GLU A 190 14.26 -3.09 -34.06
N LYS A 191 15.02 -2.10 -33.53
CA LYS A 191 14.92 -0.70 -33.95
C LYS A 191 15.81 -0.36 -35.16
N ALA A 192 16.87 -1.11 -35.41
CA ALA A 192 17.72 -0.93 -36.59
C ALA A 192 17.02 -1.38 -37.89
N ALA A 193 16.32 -2.52 -37.86
CA ALA A 193 15.65 -3.09 -39.03
C ALA A 193 14.46 -2.27 -39.56
N LYS A 194 13.79 -1.47 -38.70
CA LYS A 194 12.69 -0.58 -39.11
C LYS A 194 13.14 0.73 -39.76
N LYS A 195 14.38 1.17 -39.53
CA LYS A 195 14.89 2.44 -40.09
C LYS A 195 15.37 2.29 -41.54
N GLU A 196 16.03 1.17 -41.89
CA GLU A 196 16.46 0.91 -43.27
C GLU A 196 15.30 0.64 -44.25
N LYS A 197 14.18 0.06 -43.78
CA LYS A 197 13.01 -0.21 -44.64
C LYS A 197 12.24 1.06 -45.01
N LYS A 198 12.36 2.14 -44.22
CA LYS A 198 11.69 3.42 -44.47
C LYS A 198 12.46 4.28 -45.48
N GLU A 199 13.79 4.30 -45.43
CA GLU A 199 14.63 5.05 -46.38
C GLU A 199 14.69 4.42 -47.79
N LYS A 200 14.55 3.09 -47.92
CA LYS A 200 14.44 2.45 -49.24
C LYS A 200 13.10 2.70 -49.95
N LYS A 201 12.05 3.11 -49.22
CA LYS A 201 10.73 3.37 -49.80
C LYS A 201 10.60 4.79 -50.37
N GLU A 202 11.26 5.78 -49.76
CA GLU A 202 11.24 7.18 -50.22
C GLU A 202 12.18 7.47 -51.41
N LYS A 203 13.12 6.57 -51.73
CA LYS A 203 13.98 6.68 -52.93
C LYS A 203 13.36 6.10 -54.22
N LYS A 204 12.15 5.53 -54.16
CA LYS A 204 11.48 4.92 -55.33
C LYS A 204 10.27 5.73 -55.84
N GLU A 205 9.95 6.85 -55.20
CA GLU A 205 8.87 7.77 -55.57
C GLU A 205 9.36 9.19 -55.91
N LYS A 206 10.66 9.34 -56.22
CA LYS A 206 11.22 10.52 -56.89
C LYS A 206 11.93 10.12 -58.17
#